data_AF-T0MZK4-F1
#
_entry.id   AF-T0MZK4-F1
#
_cell.length_a   1.000
_cell.length_b   1.000
_cell.length_c   1.000
_cell.angle_alpha   90.00
_cell.angle_beta   90.00
_cell.angle_gamma   90.00
#
_symmetry.space_group_name_H-M   'P 1'
#
loop_
_entity.id
_entity.type
_entity.pdbx_description
1 polymer ?
#
loop_
_entity_poly.entity_id
_entity_poly.type
_entity_poly.pdbx_seq_one_letter_code
_entity_poly.pdbx_strand_id
1 'polypeptide(L)'
;MNPVVDLEIIKSALLYGEPADAMDRIESRMKRIKRLTDIGEKQYTDHVLFLSKMKEYLQGNLSTSDLHDFLIKKNIFQMDDYETFVESFVYFCEYSRDRYNLKFPNYDSKRCDDL
;
A
#
# COMPACT_ATOMS: atom_id res chain seq x y z
N MET A 1 -13.43 -9.60 3.02
CA MET A 1 -12.72 -8.48 2.36
C MET A 1 -11.78 -9.07 1.32
N ASN A 2 -11.59 -8.43 0.17
CA ASN A 2 -10.76 -8.97 -0.92
C ASN A 2 -9.44 -8.17 -1.06
N PRO A 3 -8.29 -8.74 -0.68
CA PRO A 3 -6.98 -8.09 -0.80
C PRO A 3 -6.63 -7.66 -2.22
N VAL A 4 -7.08 -8.39 -3.24
CA VAL A 4 -6.84 -8.07 -4.66
C VAL A 4 -7.54 -6.78 -5.07
N VAL A 5 -8.73 -6.50 -4.51
CA VAL A 5 -9.45 -5.26 -4.80
C VAL A 5 -8.74 -4.05 -4.21
N ASP A 6 -8.26 -4.15 -2.97
CA ASP A 6 -7.53 -3.05 -2.33
C ASP A 6 -6.16 -2.83 -3.02
N LEU A 7 -5.52 -3.89 -3.50
CA LEU A 7 -4.32 -3.82 -4.34
C LEU A 7 -4.53 -3.04 -5.65
N GLU A 8 -5.58 -3.37 -6.42
CA GLU A 8 -5.88 -2.68 -7.68
C GLU A 8 -6.23 -1.20 -7.47
N ILE A 9 -6.91 -0.87 -6.37
CA ILE A 9 -7.22 0.52 -6.02
C ILE A 9 -5.95 1.29 -5.66
N ILE A 10 -5.07 0.71 -4.83
CA ILE A 10 -3.79 1.34 -4.47
C ILE A 10 -2.93 1.54 -5.72
N LYS A 11 -2.79 0.51 -6.55
CA LYS A 11 -2.07 0.58 -7.83
C LYS A 11 -2.60 1.71 -8.71
N SER A 12 -3.93 1.77 -8.89
CA SER A 12 -4.57 2.80 -9.71
C SER A 12 -4.26 4.20 -9.17
N ALA A 13 -4.47 4.42 -7.87
CA ALA A 13 -4.21 5.72 -7.23
C ALA A 13 -2.77 6.18 -7.40
N LEU A 14 -1.78 5.27 -7.26
CA LEU A 14 -0.37 5.61 -7.47
C LEU A 14 -0.09 5.98 -8.93
N LEU A 15 -0.63 5.25 -9.90
CA LEU A 15 -0.48 5.54 -11.32
C LEU A 15 -1.06 6.91 -11.70
N TYR A 16 -2.20 7.28 -11.13
CA TYR A 16 -2.84 8.58 -11.37
C TYR A 16 -2.16 9.74 -10.61
N GLY A 17 -1.18 9.46 -9.74
CA GLY A 17 -0.51 10.50 -8.96
C GLY A 17 -1.31 10.98 -7.77
N GLU A 18 -2.17 10.13 -7.23
CA GLU A 18 -3.03 10.38 -6.09
C GLU A 18 -2.57 9.53 -4.87
N PRO A 19 -1.35 9.76 -4.34
CA PRO A 19 -0.83 8.98 -3.21
C PRO A 19 -1.62 9.21 -1.92
N ALA A 20 -2.29 10.37 -1.78
CA ALA A 20 -3.16 10.69 -0.67
C ALA A 20 -4.38 9.74 -0.64
N ASP A 21 -5.01 9.53 -1.79
CA ASP A 21 -6.14 8.61 -1.95
C ASP A 21 -5.74 7.16 -1.64
N ALA A 22 -4.54 6.76 -2.07
CA ALA A 22 -3.96 5.47 -1.69
C ALA A 22 -3.78 5.35 -0.16
N MET A 23 -3.26 6.40 0.48
CA MET A 23 -3.06 6.43 1.94
C MET A 23 -4.39 6.38 2.70
N ASP A 24 -5.36 7.20 2.33
CA ASP A 24 -6.70 7.24 2.94
C ASP A 24 -7.41 5.89 2.82
N ARG A 25 -7.25 5.24 1.67
CA ARG A 25 -7.76 3.87 1.46
C ARG A 25 -7.10 2.88 2.41
N ILE A 26 -5.77 2.89 2.49
CA ILE A 26 -4.99 2.01 3.38
C ILE A 26 -5.43 2.22 4.83
N GLU A 27 -5.49 3.46 5.31
CA GLU A 27 -5.86 3.76 6.70
C GLU A 27 -7.29 3.36 7.03
N SER A 28 -8.23 3.66 6.15
CA SER A 28 -9.64 3.28 6.30
C SER A 28 -9.79 1.76 6.38
N ARG A 29 -9.06 1.02 5.53
CA ARG A 29 -9.08 -0.44 5.51
C ARG A 29 -8.42 -1.04 6.76
N MET A 30 -7.27 -0.55 7.18
CA MET A 30 -6.62 -0.98 8.42
C MET A 30 -7.52 -0.74 9.65
N LYS A 31 -8.18 0.42 9.76
CA LYS A 31 -9.15 0.71 10.83
C LYS A 31 -10.31 -0.29 10.84
N ARG A 32 -10.83 -0.64 9.65
CA ARG A 32 -11.92 -1.62 9.52
C ARG A 32 -11.47 -3.02 9.90
N ILE A 33 -10.31 -3.46 9.42
CA ILE A 33 -9.79 -4.79 9.74
C ILE A 33 -9.53 -4.92 11.24
N LYS A 34 -8.88 -3.93 11.86
CA LYS A 34 -8.64 -3.92 13.31
C LYS A 34 -9.91 -4.19 14.11
N ARG A 35 -11.02 -3.50 13.77
CA ARG A 35 -12.32 -3.74 14.41
C ARG A 35 -12.82 -5.18 14.24
N LEU A 36 -12.60 -5.80 13.08
CA LEU A 36 -12.99 -7.19 12.83
C LEU A 36 -12.09 -8.19 13.58
N THR A 37 -10.79 -7.89 13.67
CA THR A 37 -9.82 -8.71 14.41
C THR A 37 -10.09 -8.67 15.92
N ASP A 38 -10.48 -7.51 16.46
CA ASP A 38 -10.89 -7.33 17.86
C ASP A 38 -12.14 -8.16 18.22
N ILE A 39 -12.94 -8.57 17.22
CA ILE A 39 -14.14 -9.42 17.35
C ILE A 39 -13.81 -10.92 17.13
N GLY A 40 -12.56 -11.27 16.82
CA GLY A 40 -12.06 -12.65 16.77
C GLY A 40 -11.78 -13.22 15.38
N GLU A 41 -11.93 -12.44 14.29
CA GLU A 41 -11.59 -12.90 12.94
C GLU A 41 -10.06 -12.85 12.71
N LYS A 42 -9.37 -13.99 12.92
CA LYS A 42 -7.91 -14.16 12.70
C LYS A 42 -7.48 -14.21 11.23
N GLN A 43 -8.41 -14.10 10.28
CA GLN A 43 -8.16 -14.38 8.86
C GLN A 43 -7.48 -13.25 8.07
N TYR A 44 -7.17 -12.11 8.68
CA TYR A 44 -6.69 -10.93 7.96
C TYR A 44 -5.20 -10.60 8.15
N THR A 45 -4.42 -11.47 8.80
CA THR A 45 -3.04 -11.18 9.19
C THR A 45 -2.16 -10.76 8.00
N ASP A 46 -2.23 -11.47 6.88
CA ASP A 46 -1.41 -11.17 5.70
C ASP A 46 -1.89 -9.92 4.95
N HIS A 47 -3.21 -9.70 4.89
CA HIS A 47 -3.77 -8.49 4.29
C HIS A 47 -3.39 -7.23 5.08
N VAL A 48 -3.42 -7.30 6.42
CA VAL A 48 -2.96 -6.20 7.28
C VAL A 48 -1.47 -5.97 7.10
N LEU A 49 -0.69 -7.02 6.99
CA LEU A 49 0.76 -6.93 6.78
C LEU A 49 1.08 -6.25 5.45
N PHE A 50 0.37 -6.60 4.37
CA PHE A 50 0.46 -5.90 3.09
C PHE A 50 0.15 -4.41 3.22
N LEU A 51 -1.00 -4.05 3.79
CA LEU A 51 -1.41 -2.66 3.96
C LEU A 51 -0.41 -1.87 4.81
N SER A 52 0.15 -2.48 5.85
CA SER A 52 1.20 -1.88 6.68
C SER A 52 2.47 -1.59 5.89
N LYS A 53 2.92 -2.53 5.06
CA LYS A 53 4.13 -2.33 4.24
C LYS A 53 3.92 -1.29 3.14
N MET A 54 2.74 -1.25 2.53
CA MET A 54 2.39 -0.17 1.60
C MET A 54 2.38 1.19 2.30
N LYS A 55 1.85 1.27 3.53
CA LYS A 55 1.91 2.50 4.33
C LYS A 55 3.36 2.93 4.59
N GLU A 56 4.21 2.01 5.06
CA GLU A 56 5.63 2.30 5.31
C GLU A 56 6.33 2.79 4.04
N TYR A 57 6.04 2.18 2.89
CA TYR A 57 6.58 2.59 1.58
C TYR A 57 6.14 4.00 1.19
N LEU A 58 4.85 4.30 1.27
CA LEU A 58 4.32 5.63 0.92
C LEU A 58 4.79 6.72 1.88
N GLN A 59 5.14 6.37 3.12
CA GLN A 59 5.77 7.28 4.08
C GLN A 59 7.28 7.43 3.88
N GLY A 60 7.88 6.73 2.91
CA GLY A 60 9.33 6.75 2.67
C GLY A 60 10.15 6.00 3.71
N ASN A 61 9.52 5.20 4.57
CA ASN A 61 10.17 4.39 5.61
C ASN A 61 10.61 3.00 5.11
N LEU A 62 10.14 2.60 3.93
CA LEU A 62 10.48 1.34 3.28
C LEU A 62 11.03 1.62 1.88
N SER A 63 12.17 1.02 1.53
CA SER A 63 12.71 1.17 0.19
C SER A 63 11.93 0.33 -0.83
N THR A 64 12.07 0.67 -2.13
CA THR A 64 11.50 -0.14 -3.22
C THR A 64 12.02 -1.58 -3.19
N SER A 65 13.31 -1.77 -2.90
CA SER A 65 13.93 -3.10 -2.77
C SER A 65 13.34 -3.89 -1.61
N ASP A 66 13.13 -3.26 -0.45
CA ASP A 66 12.55 -3.93 0.71
C ASP A 66 11.07 -4.30 0.47
N LEU A 67 10.33 -3.45 -0.23
CA LEU A 67 8.95 -3.73 -0.63
C LEU A 67 8.88 -4.93 -1.58
N HIS A 68 9.75 -4.98 -2.57
CA HIS A 68 9.88 -6.10 -3.51
C HIS A 68 10.13 -7.42 -2.78
N ASP A 69 11.19 -7.45 -1.95
CA ASP A 69 11.57 -8.65 -1.19
C ASP A 69 10.46 -9.13 -0.27
N PHE A 70 9.75 -8.20 0.37
CA PHE A 70 8.60 -8.51 1.20
C PHE A 70 7.49 -9.20 0.40
N LEU A 71 7.11 -8.62 -0.75
CA LEU A 71 6.03 -9.15 -1.58
C LEU A 71 6.38 -10.55 -2.11
N ILE A 72 7.59 -10.75 -2.65
CA ILE A 72 8.04 -12.07 -3.14
C ILE A 72 7.99 -13.11 -2.02
N LYS A 73 8.60 -12.82 -0.86
CA LYS A 73 8.72 -13.80 0.24
C LYS A 73 7.38 -14.20 0.85
N LYS A 74 6.40 -13.29 0.87
CA LYS A 74 5.12 -13.53 1.54
C LYS A 74 4.07 -14.14 0.64
N ASN A 75 4.16 -13.98 -0.68
CA ASN A 75 3.17 -14.47 -1.64
C ASN A 75 1.72 -14.22 -1.19
N ILE A 76 1.40 -12.95 -0.91
CA ILE A 76 0.17 -12.54 -0.21
C ILE A 76 -1.06 -12.73 -1.11
N PHE A 77 -0.88 -12.69 -2.43
CA PHE A 77 -1.94 -12.83 -3.41
C PHE A 77 -1.78 -14.17 -4.13
N GLN A 78 -2.77 -15.06 -4.01
CA GLN A 78 -2.79 -16.33 -4.72
C GLN A 78 -3.12 -16.09 -6.20
N MET A 79 -2.09 -15.81 -7.01
CA MET A 79 -2.20 -15.51 -8.43
C MET A 79 -1.20 -16.35 -9.23
N ASP A 80 -1.59 -16.81 -10.43
CA ASP A 80 -0.76 -17.72 -11.25
C ASP A 80 0.56 -17.06 -11.70
N ASP A 81 0.58 -15.74 -11.91
CA ASP A 81 1.76 -14.96 -12.35
C ASP A 81 2.24 -13.96 -11.27
N TYR A 82 2.29 -14.40 -10.01
CA TYR A 82 2.56 -13.53 -8.86
C TYR A 82 3.91 -12.78 -8.95
N GLU A 83 4.99 -13.44 -9.36
CA GLU A 83 6.32 -12.80 -9.44
C GLU A 83 6.33 -11.67 -10.48
N THR A 84 5.86 -11.94 -11.69
CA THR A 84 5.71 -10.93 -12.76
C THR A 84 4.82 -9.77 -12.33
N PHE A 85 3.75 -10.08 -11.58
CA PHE A 85 2.90 -9.06 -10.98
C PHE A 85 3.68 -8.19 -9.99
N VAL A 86 4.45 -8.79 -9.09
CA VAL A 86 5.25 -8.05 -8.10
C VAL A 86 6.27 -7.16 -8.78
N GLU A 87 7.00 -7.66 -9.78
CA GLU A 87 7.95 -6.86 -10.56
C GLU A 87 7.27 -5.64 -11.20
N SER A 88 6.14 -5.86 -11.88
CA SER A 88 5.38 -4.79 -12.52
C SER A 88 4.85 -3.78 -11.50
N PHE A 89 4.32 -4.26 -10.37
CA PHE A 89 3.76 -3.42 -9.31
C PHE A 89 4.82 -2.57 -8.64
N VAL A 90 5.96 -3.15 -8.29
CA VAL A 90 7.10 -2.45 -7.68
C VAL A 90 7.66 -1.40 -8.65
N TYR A 91 7.78 -1.73 -9.93
CA TYR A 91 8.17 -0.79 -10.97
C TYR A 91 7.20 0.41 -11.02
N PHE A 92 5.89 0.18 -10.98
CA PHE A 92 4.91 1.28 -10.96
C PHE A 92 5.00 2.12 -9.69
N CYS A 93 5.26 1.50 -8.55
CA CYS A 93 5.47 2.22 -7.29
C CYS A 93 6.69 3.14 -7.38
N GLU A 94 7.82 2.63 -7.88
CA GLU A 94 9.05 3.40 -8.07
C GLU A 94 8.86 4.54 -9.07
N TYR A 95 8.25 4.23 -10.22
CA TYR A 95 7.92 5.24 -11.23
C TYR A 95 7.05 6.36 -10.66
N SER A 96 6.02 6.01 -9.89
CA SER A 96 5.13 6.98 -9.25
C SER A 96 5.87 7.81 -8.20
N ARG A 97 6.77 7.16 -7.43
CA ARG A 97 7.61 7.84 -6.44
C ARG A 97 8.50 8.89 -7.06
N ASP A 98 9.17 8.55 -8.15
CA ASP A 98 10.10 9.44 -8.83
C ASP A 98 9.36 10.55 -9.59
N ARG A 99 8.24 10.22 -10.26
CA ARG A 99 7.43 11.17 -11.03
C ARG A 99 6.72 12.21 -10.15
N TYR A 100 6.11 11.77 -9.06
CA TYR A 100 5.35 12.64 -8.17
C TYR A 100 6.18 13.16 -6.99
N ASN A 101 7.51 12.89 -7.02
CA ASN A 101 8.46 13.25 -5.98
C ASN A 101 7.87 12.95 -4.59
N LEU A 102 7.43 11.69 -4.40
CA LEU A 102 6.86 11.20 -3.13
C LEU A 102 7.97 11.16 -2.07
N LYS A 103 8.43 12.34 -1.65
CA LYS A 103 9.17 12.58 -0.44
C LYS A 103 8.12 12.94 0.59
N PHE A 104 7.63 11.95 1.34
CA PHE A 104 6.78 12.21 2.50
C PHE A 104 7.59 12.11 3.79
N PRO A 105 8.46 13.09 4.13
CA PRO A 105 8.91 13.21 5.51
C PRO A 105 7.71 13.66 6.35
N ASN A 106 7.02 12.70 6.95
CA ASN A 106 5.78 12.85 7.70
C ASN A 106 4.61 13.40 6.88
N TYR A 107 3.54 12.63 6.81
CA TYR A 107 2.24 13.04 6.30
C TYR A 107 1.71 14.23 7.15
N ASP A 108 2.11 15.46 6.81
CA ASP A 108 1.53 16.67 7.38
C ASP A 108 0.21 16.94 6.67
N SER A 109 -0.84 16.23 7.09
CA SER A 109 -2.23 16.44 6.65
C SER A 109 -2.80 17.84 6.98
N LYS A 110 -1.95 18.82 7.34
CA LYS A 110 -2.32 20.20 7.68
C LYS A 110 -1.87 21.27 6.67
N ARG A 111 -1.58 20.91 5.42
CA ARG A 111 -1.23 21.93 4.41
C ARG A 111 -2.14 21.86 3.19
N CYS A 112 -3.38 22.30 3.37
CA CYS A 112 -4.22 22.94 2.36
C CYS A 112 -5.50 23.46 3.04
N ASP A 113 -5.37 24.50 3.87
CA ASP A 113 -6.51 25.34 4.31
C ASP A 113 -6.07 26.75 4.75
N ASP A 114 -4.92 27.23 4.26
CA ASP A 114 -4.52 28.64 4.40
C ASP A 114 -4.07 29.17 3.05
N LEU A 115 -5.03 29.75 2.30
CA LEU A 115 -4.89 30.95 1.46
C LEU A 115 -6.25 31.37 0.87
#